data_AF-A0A452I555-F1
#
_entry.id   AF-A0A452I555-F1
#
_cell.length_a   1.000
_cell.length_b   1.000
_cell.length_c   1.000
_cell.angle_alpha   90.00
_cell.angle_beta   90.00
_cell.angle_gamma   90.00
#
_symmetry.space_group_name_H-M   'P 1'
#
loop_
_entity.id
_entity.type
_entity.pdbx_description
1 polymer ?
#
loop_
_entity_poly.entity_id
_entity_poly.type
_entity_poly.pdbx_seq_one_letter_code
_entity_poly.pdbx_strand_id
1 'polypeptide(L)'
;MSLHATRASALLAWVNSLKVDNPLSALSQLRDCSVFLKIIDKVHGSEEGQSVLQQPLSEKIEFIRSFLQKHCKHKSTMESPVSIPKLLEGEELELAKVTMLLLYHASMSTKSPRDWNEFEYKIQAELATVLKFVLDNEESLNENLEFFLQKKVPLSSSSISSTSSEEQSPVFSRQHKREVRFLELQKIASSSSMNSFLPGSPVSPMGDIMQTPQFQLRRLKKQLADERENRDELELELTENRKLITEKGQ
;
A
#
# COMPACT_ATOMS: atom_id res chain seq x y z
N MET A 1 14.25 15.60 11.34
CA MET A 1 12.93 16.23 11.58
C MET A 1 12.00 15.17 12.17
N SER A 2 11.02 15.54 12.99
CA SER A 2 10.16 14.58 13.70
C SER A 2 9.04 14.02 12.82
N LEU A 3 8.64 12.77 13.08
CA LEU A 3 7.49 12.11 12.45
C LEU A 3 6.17 12.85 12.73
N HIS A 4 5.27 12.94 11.75
CA HIS A 4 3.97 13.59 11.93
C HIS A 4 3.07 12.76 12.86
N ALA A 5 2.63 13.36 13.97
CA ALA A 5 1.91 12.65 15.03
C ALA A 5 0.63 11.95 14.57
N THR A 6 -0.17 12.56 13.68
CA THR A 6 -1.42 11.90 13.20
C THR A 6 -1.13 10.67 12.36
N ARG A 7 -0.06 10.70 11.55
CA ARG A 7 0.36 9.55 10.73
C ARG A 7 0.89 8.44 11.60
N ALA A 8 1.73 8.78 12.58
CA ALA A 8 2.23 7.83 13.55
C ALA A 8 1.08 7.13 14.29
N SER A 9 0.11 7.92 14.77
CA SER A 9 -1.08 7.41 15.47
C SER A 9 -1.95 6.52 14.59
N ALA A 10 -2.21 6.93 13.33
CA ALA A 10 -3.00 6.13 12.39
C ALA A 10 -2.31 4.80 12.04
N LEU A 11 -1.00 4.83 11.77
CA LEU A 11 -0.20 3.63 11.51
C LEU A 11 -0.18 2.69 12.73
N LEU A 12 -0.01 3.23 13.93
CA LEU A 12 -0.04 2.45 15.17
C LEU A 12 -1.43 1.85 15.43
N ALA A 13 -2.51 2.60 15.20
CA ALA A 13 -3.87 2.09 15.30
C ALA A 13 -4.08 0.92 14.33
N TRP A 14 -3.57 1.03 13.11
CA TRP A 14 -3.58 -0.08 12.16
C TRP A 14 -2.79 -1.29 12.68
N VAL A 15 -1.57 -1.12 13.20
CA VAL A 15 -0.81 -2.23 13.79
C VAL A 15 -1.59 -2.92 14.91
N ASN A 16 -2.14 -2.16 15.86
CA ASN A 16 -2.89 -2.71 17.00
C ASN A 16 -4.15 -3.46 16.57
N SER A 17 -4.81 -2.99 15.52
CA SER A 17 -5.98 -3.66 14.95
C SER A 17 -5.67 -5.03 14.33
N LEU A 18 -4.40 -5.35 14.06
CA LEU A 18 -3.98 -6.66 13.58
C LEU A 18 -3.97 -7.70 14.70
N LYS A 19 -3.97 -7.30 15.98
CA LYS A 19 -3.99 -8.23 17.14
C LYS A 19 -2.93 -9.35 17.02
N VAL A 20 -1.75 -9.02 16.49
CA VAL A 20 -0.61 -9.93 16.35
C VAL A 20 0.25 -9.98 17.61
N ASP A 21 0.10 -8.97 18.47
CA ASP A 21 0.77 -8.85 19.77
C ASP A 21 -0.08 -7.97 20.70
N ASN A 22 0.44 -7.71 21.91
CA ASN A 22 -0.12 -6.77 22.86
C ASN A 22 -0.24 -5.37 22.25
N PRO A 23 -1.28 -4.58 22.63
CA PRO A 23 -1.45 -3.23 22.14
C PRO A 23 -0.23 -2.35 22.42
N LEU A 24 0.26 -1.70 21.37
CA LEU A 24 1.38 -0.78 21.40
C LEU A 24 0.90 0.66 21.62
N SER A 25 1.69 1.43 22.35
CA SER A 25 1.47 2.85 22.66
C SER A 25 2.34 3.80 21.80
N ALA A 26 3.43 3.29 21.23
CA ALA A 26 4.34 4.06 20.38
C ALA A 26 4.99 3.19 19.30
N LEU A 27 5.39 3.81 18.17
CA LEU A 27 6.08 3.11 17.09
C LEU A 27 7.48 2.62 17.48
N SER A 28 8.17 3.29 18.41
CA SER A 28 9.45 2.83 18.97
C SER A 28 9.39 1.43 19.61
N GLN A 29 8.20 0.93 19.97
CA GLN A 29 8.04 -0.45 20.43
C GLN A 29 8.19 -1.49 19.32
N LEU A 30 8.23 -1.09 18.04
CA LEU A 30 8.45 -1.96 16.88
C LEU A 30 9.93 -2.19 16.56
N ARG A 31 10.85 -1.59 17.33
CA ARG A 31 12.31 -1.60 17.08
C ARG A 31 12.96 -2.98 17.08
N ASP A 32 12.33 -3.98 17.71
CA ASP A 32 12.82 -5.35 17.75
C ASP A 32 12.44 -6.17 16.49
N CYS A 33 11.67 -5.54 15.59
CA CYS A 33 11.13 -6.08 14.36
C CYS A 33 10.21 -7.31 14.53
N SER A 34 9.93 -7.76 15.75
CA SER A 34 9.18 -9.01 16.00
C SER A 34 7.72 -8.88 15.52
N VAL A 35 7.10 -7.74 15.80
CA VAL A 35 5.74 -7.43 15.37
C VAL A 35 5.66 -7.34 13.84
N PHE A 36 6.66 -6.79 13.16
CA PHE A 36 6.67 -6.74 11.70
C PHE A 36 6.68 -8.13 11.07
N LEU A 37 7.49 -9.06 11.60
CA LEU A 37 7.50 -10.45 11.13
C LEU A 37 6.12 -11.10 11.28
N LYS A 38 5.47 -10.93 12.43
CA LYS A 38 4.09 -11.45 12.65
C LYS A 38 3.06 -10.81 11.73
N ILE A 39 3.21 -9.52 11.38
CA ILE A 39 2.36 -8.84 10.40
C ILE A 39 2.56 -9.47 9.02
N ILE A 40 3.81 -9.71 8.61
CA ILE A 40 4.14 -10.34 7.32
C ILE A 40 3.46 -11.70 7.19
N ASP A 41 3.65 -12.57 8.19
CA ASP A 41 3.03 -13.89 8.29
C ASP A 41 1.51 -13.79 8.15
N LYS A 42 0.88 -12.87 8.90
CA LYS A 42 -0.57 -12.66 8.86
C LYS A 42 -1.08 -12.16 7.52
N VAL A 43 -0.33 -11.30 6.82
CA VAL A 43 -0.74 -10.71 5.54
C VAL A 43 -0.59 -11.72 4.39
N HIS A 44 0.44 -12.57 4.44
CA HIS A 44 0.73 -13.55 3.39
C HIS A 44 0.10 -14.92 3.65
N GLY A 45 -0.27 -15.20 4.90
CA GLY A 45 -0.67 -16.54 5.33
C GLY A 45 0.52 -17.52 5.29
N SER A 46 1.73 -17.03 5.57
CA SER A 46 2.96 -17.82 5.65
C SER A 46 3.48 -17.88 7.09
N GLU A 47 4.41 -18.78 7.35
CA GLU A 47 5.12 -18.90 8.65
C GLU A 47 6.62 -18.56 8.51
N GLU A 48 7.00 -17.92 7.41
CA GLU A 48 8.39 -17.59 7.09
C GLU A 48 9.01 -16.66 8.14
N GLY A 49 8.22 -15.71 8.66
CA GLY A 49 8.63 -14.79 9.72
C GLY A 49 8.92 -15.48 11.05
N GLN A 50 8.31 -16.64 11.32
CA GLN A 50 8.58 -17.42 12.54
C GLN A 50 10.01 -17.98 12.53
N SER A 51 10.51 -18.39 11.36
CA SER A 51 11.87 -18.94 11.22
C SER A 51 12.96 -17.91 11.58
N VAL A 52 12.69 -16.62 11.35
CA VAL A 52 13.62 -15.52 11.62
C VAL A 52 13.38 -14.85 12.98
N LEU A 53 12.30 -15.21 13.69
CA LEU A 53 11.90 -14.55 14.93
C LEU A 53 12.95 -14.66 16.05
N GLN A 54 13.70 -15.77 16.09
CA GLN A 54 14.78 -16.01 17.06
C GLN A 54 16.16 -15.53 16.57
N GLN A 55 16.26 -15.06 15.34
CA GLN A 55 17.53 -14.59 14.76
C GLN A 55 17.92 -13.22 15.33
N PRO A 56 19.19 -12.79 15.18
CA PRO A 56 19.62 -11.44 15.53
C PRO A 56 18.82 -10.34 14.80
N LEU A 57 18.76 -9.14 15.39
CA LEU A 57 18.01 -8.01 14.82
C LEU A 57 18.41 -7.69 13.37
N SER A 58 19.70 -7.83 13.03
CA SER A 58 20.19 -7.65 11.66
C SER A 58 19.51 -8.57 10.65
N GLU A 59 19.36 -9.86 10.99
CA GLU A 59 18.71 -10.85 10.12
C GLU A 59 17.21 -10.58 9.99
N LYS A 60 16.55 -10.16 11.07
CA LYS A 60 15.14 -9.75 11.03
C LYS A 60 14.94 -8.56 10.08
N ILE A 61 15.82 -7.56 10.17
CA ILE A 61 15.78 -6.38 9.32
C ILE A 61 16.03 -6.75 7.85
N GLU A 62 16.98 -7.64 7.59
CA GLU A 62 17.30 -8.07 6.23
C GLU A 62 16.16 -8.87 5.60
N PHE A 63 15.51 -9.73 6.38
CA PHE A 63 14.30 -10.41 5.96
C PHE A 63 13.19 -9.42 5.61
N ILE A 64 12.92 -8.44 6.47
CA ILE A 64 11.89 -7.43 6.22
C ILE A 64 12.21 -6.60 4.97
N ARG A 65 13.46 -6.17 4.77
CA ARG A 65 13.85 -5.47 3.54
C ARG A 65 13.62 -6.35 2.32
N SER A 66 14.13 -7.58 2.35
CA SER A 66 14.04 -8.52 1.24
C SER A 66 12.58 -8.77 0.86
N PHE A 67 11.71 -8.94 1.86
CA PHE A 67 10.27 -9.05 1.68
C PHE A 67 9.68 -7.79 1.02
N LEU A 68 9.95 -6.60 1.56
CA LEU A 68 9.43 -5.35 1.00
C LEU A 68 9.93 -5.13 -0.44
N GLN A 69 11.19 -5.45 -0.72
CA GLN A 69 11.78 -5.34 -2.05
C GLN A 69 11.20 -6.36 -3.04
N LYS A 70 10.93 -7.60 -2.60
CA LYS A 70 10.25 -8.62 -3.43
C LYS A 70 8.86 -8.15 -3.85
N HIS A 71 8.12 -7.50 -2.95
CA HIS A 71 6.72 -7.16 -3.16
C HIS A 71 6.46 -5.73 -3.64
N CYS A 72 7.43 -4.82 -3.54
CA CYS A 72 7.42 -3.50 -4.19
C CYS A 72 7.97 -3.63 -5.62
N LYS A 73 7.18 -3.22 -6.63
CA LYS A 73 7.48 -3.47 -8.06
C LYS A 73 8.63 -2.64 -8.65
N HIS A 74 9.39 -1.91 -7.84
CA HIS A 74 10.51 -1.06 -8.25
C HIS A 74 11.75 -1.88 -8.57
N LYS A 75 11.70 -2.60 -9.69
CA LYS A 75 12.87 -3.31 -10.23
C LYS A 75 13.91 -2.36 -10.85
N SER A 76 13.63 -1.06 -11.00
CA SER A 76 14.53 -0.10 -11.66
C SER A 76 15.31 0.81 -10.71
N THR A 77 14.82 1.09 -9.50
CA THR A 77 15.51 1.96 -8.54
C THR A 77 16.32 1.08 -7.60
N MET A 78 17.66 1.12 -7.72
CA MET A 78 18.60 0.30 -6.93
C MET A 78 18.52 0.52 -5.41
N GLU A 79 17.79 1.53 -4.94
CA GLU A 79 17.74 1.91 -3.53
C GLU A 79 16.40 1.51 -2.90
N SER A 80 16.48 0.61 -1.92
CA SER A 80 15.35 0.27 -1.05
C SER A 80 14.86 1.53 -0.32
N PRO A 81 13.53 1.74 -0.18
CA PRO A 81 13.00 2.86 0.61
C PRO A 81 13.34 2.76 2.10
N VAL A 82 13.91 1.62 2.55
CA VAL A 82 14.21 1.33 3.96
C VAL A 82 15.72 1.13 4.20
N SER A 83 16.31 2.01 5.02
CA SER A 83 17.72 2.03 5.42
C SER A 83 18.03 1.07 6.58
N ILE A 84 19.00 0.15 6.40
CA ILE A 84 19.49 -0.74 7.48
C ILE A 84 19.95 0.03 8.71
N PRO A 85 20.93 0.95 8.60
CA PRO A 85 21.54 1.56 9.78
C PRO A 85 20.50 2.31 10.63
N LYS A 86 19.60 3.06 9.98
CA LYS A 86 18.53 3.79 10.67
C LYS A 86 17.53 2.88 11.39
N LEU A 87 17.25 1.71 10.81
CA LEU A 87 16.35 0.73 11.43
C LEU A 87 17.02 0.02 12.61
N LEU A 88 18.33 -0.26 12.54
CA LEU A 88 19.13 -0.77 13.66
C LEU A 88 19.21 0.24 14.81
N GLU A 89 19.32 1.53 14.49
CA GLU A 89 19.26 2.62 15.47
C GLU A 89 17.86 2.80 16.08
N GLY A 90 16.83 2.16 15.50
CA GLY A 90 15.45 2.26 15.95
C GLY A 90 14.82 3.61 15.64
N GLU A 91 15.24 4.28 14.55
CA GLU A 91 14.68 5.56 14.13
C GLU A 91 13.18 5.42 13.85
N GLU A 92 12.34 6.16 14.58
CA GLU A 92 10.87 6.04 14.46
C GLU A 92 10.36 6.33 13.05
N LEU A 93 11.04 7.22 12.31
CA LEU A 93 10.73 7.49 10.92
C LEU A 93 10.87 6.25 10.05
N GLU A 94 11.93 5.47 10.26
CA GLU A 94 12.22 4.27 9.49
C GLU A 94 11.25 3.14 9.84
N LEU A 95 10.88 3.02 11.13
CA LEU A 95 9.81 2.14 11.58
C LEU A 95 8.46 2.51 10.94
N ALA A 96 8.17 3.81 10.82
CA ALA A 96 6.96 4.30 10.16
C ALA A 96 6.93 3.97 8.66
N LYS A 97 8.07 4.07 7.95
CA LYS A 97 8.19 3.65 6.55
C LYS A 97 7.86 2.18 6.37
N VAL A 98 8.47 1.31 7.18
CA VAL A 98 8.18 -0.14 7.16
C VAL A 98 6.69 -0.39 7.41
N THR A 99 6.12 0.24 8.44
CA THR A 99 4.70 0.10 8.79
C THR A 99 3.78 0.52 7.64
N MET A 100 4.07 1.64 6.99
CA MET A 100 3.31 2.18 5.86
C MET A 100 3.36 1.27 4.62
N LEU A 101 4.53 0.70 4.32
CA LEU A 101 4.69 -0.25 3.22
C LEU A 101 3.95 -1.57 3.49
N LEU A 102 4.03 -2.08 4.72
CA LEU A 102 3.26 -3.26 5.13
C LEU A 102 1.75 -3.01 5.07
N LEU A 103 1.28 -1.83 5.47
CA LEU A 103 -0.11 -1.40 5.31
C LEU A 103 -0.55 -1.44 3.85
N TYR A 104 0.26 -0.86 2.95
CA TYR A 104 -0.01 -0.90 1.51
C TYR A 104 -0.10 -2.34 0.99
N HIS A 105 0.87 -3.20 1.35
CA HIS A 105 0.85 -4.61 0.95
C HIS A 105 -0.37 -5.36 1.48
N ALA A 106 -0.75 -5.14 2.74
CA ALA A 106 -1.93 -5.73 3.34
C ALA A 106 -3.21 -5.31 2.59
N SER A 107 -3.33 -4.03 2.24
CA SER A 107 -4.47 -3.50 1.50
C SER A 107 -4.59 -4.08 0.08
N MET A 108 -3.45 -4.42 -0.53
CA MET A 108 -3.40 -5.05 -1.86
C MET A 108 -3.63 -6.56 -1.83
N SER A 109 -3.52 -7.21 -0.67
CA SER A 109 -3.77 -8.65 -0.53
C SER A 109 -5.25 -8.98 -0.68
N THR A 110 -5.58 -10.12 -1.30
CA THR A 110 -6.94 -10.72 -1.28
C THR A 110 -7.22 -11.51 -0.03
N LYS A 111 -6.16 -11.92 0.68
CA LYS A 111 -6.25 -12.80 1.85
C LYS A 111 -6.69 -12.06 3.11
N SER A 112 -6.69 -10.72 3.12
CA SER A 112 -7.12 -9.94 4.28
C SER A 112 -8.51 -9.32 4.07
N PRO A 113 -9.58 -9.88 4.66
CA PRO A 113 -10.91 -9.26 4.68
C PRO A 113 -10.97 -8.24 5.84
N ARG A 114 -10.03 -7.29 5.88
CA ARG A 114 -9.98 -6.31 6.98
C ARG A 114 -11.22 -5.42 6.91
N ASP A 115 -12.00 -5.41 7.98
CA ASP A 115 -13.11 -4.47 8.12
C ASP A 115 -12.57 -3.11 8.57
N TRP A 116 -12.36 -2.23 7.59
CA TRP A 116 -11.88 -0.88 7.85
C TRP A 116 -12.88 -0.01 8.61
N ASN A 117 -14.13 -0.46 8.75
CA ASN A 117 -15.16 0.26 9.51
C ASN A 117 -14.94 0.20 11.03
N GLU A 118 -14.08 -0.69 11.53
CA GLU A 118 -13.72 -0.74 12.96
C GLU A 118 -12.95 0.50 13.43
N PHE A 119 -12.32 1.23 12.51
CA PHE A 119 -11.56 2.44 12.83
C PHE A 119 -12.47 3.67 12.94
N GLU A 120 -12.10 4.60 13.83
CA GLU A 120 -12.68 5.95 13.81
C GLU A 120 -12.47 6.63 12.45
N TYR A 121 -13.44 7.44 12.03
CA TYR A 121 -13.39 8.15 10.74
C TYR A 121 -12.08 8.92 10.52
N LYS A 122 -11.54 9.58 11.55
CA LYS A 122 -10.27 10.32 11.46
C LYS A 122 -9.08 9.41 11.15
N ILE A 123 -9.05 8.22 11.76
CA ILE A 123 -8.01 7.21 11.50
C ILE A 123 -8.18 6.67 10.08
N GLN A 124 -9.42 6.36 9.65
CA GLN A 124 -9.68 5.94 8.27
C GLN A 124 -9.21 6.98 7.25
N ALA A 125 -9.51 8.27 7.47
CA ALA A 125 -9.11 9.35 6.57
C ALA A 125 -7.58 9.49 6.46
N GLU A 126 -6.87 9.36 7.58
CA GLU A 126 -5.40 9.40 7.58
C GLU A 126 -4.80 8.16 6.90
N LEU A 127 -5.32 6.95 7.18
CA LEU A 127 -4.90 5.72 6.50
C LEU A 127 -5.18 5.77 5.00
N ALA A 128 -6.33 6.33 4.58
CA ALA A 128 -6.65 6.53 3.18
C ALA A 128 -5.69 7.52 2.51
N THR A 129 -5.31 8.58 3.22
CA THR A 129 -4.28 9.55 2.76
C THR A 129 -2.92 8.88 2.59
N VAL A 130 -2.53 8.02 3.54
CA VAL A 130 -1.31 7.21 3.48
C VAL A 130 -1.33 6.29 2.27
N LEU A 131 -2.39 5.51 2.06
CA LEU A 131 -2.50 4.60 0.91
C LEU A 131 -2.51 5.36 -0.41
N LYS A 132 -3.26 6.47 -0.49
CA LYS A 132 -3.30 7.32 -1.68
C LYS A 132 -1.91 7.85 -2.02
N PHE A 133 -1.13 8.28 -1.03
CA PHE A 133 0.23 8.73 -1.26
C PHE A 133 1.11 7.62 -1.86
N VAL A 134 1.06 6.40 -1.32
CA VAL A 134 1.82 5.26 -1.88
C VAL A 134 1.38 4.94 -3.31
N LEU A 135 0.08 5.07 -3.58
CA LEU A 135 -0.45 4.87 -4.93
C LEU A 135 0.10 5.92 -5.90
N ASP A 136 0.00 7.20 -5.54
CA ASP A 136 0.37 8.32 -6.42
C ASP A 136 1.88 8.41 -6.65
N ASN A 137 2.69 7.94 -5.70
CA ASN A 137 4.16 8.06 -5.72
C ASN A 137 4.87 6.72 -5.83
N GLU A 138 4.22 5.68 -6.37
CA GLU A 138 4.80 4.34 -6.44
C GLU A 138 6.22 4.43 -7.04
N GLU A 139 6.37 4.93 -8.27
CA GLU A 139 7.66 5.00 -9.00
C GLU A 139 8.78 5.83 -8.34
N SER A 140 8.45 6.77 -7.44
CA SER A 140 9.40 7.70 -6.81
C SER A 140 9.26 7.73 -5.28
N LEU A 141 8.87 6.59 -4.70
CA LEU A 141 8.50 6.52 -3.30
C LEU A 141 9.65 6.91 -2.37
N ASN A 142 10.89 6.52 -2.68
CA ASN A 142 12.06 6.79 -1.85
C ASN A 142 12.26 8.30 -1.57
N GLU A 143 12.15 9.14 -2.60
CA GLU A 143 12.40 10.59 -2.50
C GLU A 143 11.31 11.32 -1.72
N ASN A 144 10.06 10.87 -1.85
CA ASN A 144 8.89 11.59 -1.34
C ASN A 144 8.40 11.06 0.01
N LEU A 145 8.74 9.81 0.38
CA LEU A 145 8.18 9.13 1.55
C LEU A 145 8.60 9.77 2.87
N GLU A 146 9.88 10.17 3.00
CA GLU A 146 10.35 10.85 4.20
C GLU A 146 9.68 12.21 4.37
N PHE A 147 9.63 13.01 3.30
CA PHE A 147 8.95 14.30 3.32
C PHE A 147 7.45 14.14 3.63
N PHE A 148 6.81 13.12 3.07
CA PHE A 148 5.44 12.77 3.42
C PHE A 148 5.33 12.42 4.89
N LEU A 149 6.10 11.50 5.45
CA LEU A 149 5.95 11.12 6.86
C LEU A 149 6.24 12.27 7.85
N GLN A 150 7.14 13.20 7.51
CA GLN A 150 7.52 14.34 8.35
C GLN A 150 6.59 15.55 8.20
N LYS A 151 6.11 15.85 6.98
CA LYS A 151 5.33 17.06 6.67
C LYS A 151 4.01 16.73 5.98
N LYS A 152 3.00 17.57 6.18
CA LYS A 152 1.77 17.50 5.39
C LYS A 152 2.08 18.03 3.99
N VAL A 153 2.32 17.15 3.03
CA VAL A 153 2.46 17.53 1.62
C VAL A 153 1.10 18.05 1.17
N PRO A 154 0.98 19.29 0.65
CA PRO A 154 -0.21 19.67 -0.08
C PRO A 154 -0.34 18.69 -1.24
N LEU A 155 -1.44 17.94 -1.30
CA LEU A 155 -1.76 17.10 -2.45
C LEU A 155 -1.62 17.97 -3.70
N SER A 156 -0.59 17.75 -4.51
CA SER A 156 -0.38 18.50 -5.74
C SER A 156 -1.58 18.23 -6.64
N SER A 157 -2.48 19.20 -6.75
CA SER A 157 -3.45 19.31 -7.81
C SER A 157 -2.68 19.38 -9.13
N SER A 158 -2.66 18.27 -9.85
CA SER A 158 -2.24 18.21 -11.25
C SER A 158 -3.23 19.02 -12.10
N SER A 159 -3.07 20.35 -12.07
CA SER A 159 -3.63 21.24 -13.08
C SER A 159 -2.88 20.97 -14.37
N ILE A 160 -3.54 20.30 -15.29
CA ILE A 160 -3.06 20.01 -16.64
C ILE A 160 -2.98 21.36 -17.37
N SER A 161 -1.82 22.01 -17.34
CA SER A 161 -1.53 23.18 -18.17
C SER A 161 -1.07 22.70 -19.54
N SER A 162 -2.01 22.43 -20.43
CA SER A 162 -1.74 22.24 -21.85
C SER A 162 -1.48 23.60 -22.50
N THR A 163 -0.21 23.94 -22.69
CA THR A 163 0.22 25.03 -23.58
C THR A 163 0.17 24.52 -25.03
N SER A 164 -0.88 24.86 -25.78
CA SER A 164 -0.88 24.78 -27.24
C SER A 164 -0.99 26.19 -27.80
N SER A 165 0.09 26.62 -28.45
CA SER A 165 0.27 27.93 -29.07
C SER A 165 0.15 27.76 -30.58
N GLU A 166 -0.87 28.32 -31.23
CA GLU A 166 -0.85 28.78 -32.64
C GLU A 166 -1.91 29.90 -32.88
N GLU A 167 -1.37 31.07 -33.23
CA GLU A 167 -1.80 32.18 -34.10
C GLU A 167 -3.28 32.61 -34.38
N GLN A 168 -3.52 33.91 -34.05
CA GLN A 168 -4.24 34.98 -34.79
C GLN A 168 -5.80 35.10 -34.85
N SER A 169 -6.34 35.90 -33.91
CA SER A 169 -7.28 37.08 -34.01
C SER A 169 -8.72 36.99 -34.60
N PRO A 170 -9.67 37.95 -34.30
CA PRO A 170 -9.67 39.07 -33.35
C PRO A 170 -10.88 39.15 -32.36
N VAL A 171 -10.74 40.08 -31.42
CA VAL A 171 -11.64 40.51 -30.34
C VAL A 171 -13.05 40.90 -30.79
N PHE A 172 -14.10 40.33 -30.18
CA PHE A 172 -15.36 41.04 -29.85
C PHE A 172 -16.12 40.42 -28.66
N SER A 173 -16.48 41.31 -27.72
CA SER A 173 -17.62 41.28 -26.79
C SER A 173 -17.80 40.14 -25.78
N ARG A 174 -17.33 40.45 -24.57
CA ARG A 174 -17.86 40.09 -23.25
C ARG A 174 -19.41 40.08 -23.22
N GLN A 175 -20.05 38.91 -23.05
CA GLN A 175 -21.29 38.75 -22.27
C GLN A 175 -21.73 37.26 -22.13
N HIS A 176 -22.07 36.91 -20.88
CA HIS A 176 -22.66 35.66 -20.38
C HIS A 176 -21.78 34.39 -20.39
N LYS A 177 -21.18 34.10 -19.22
CA LYS A 177 -20.80 32.75 -18.79
C LYS A 177 -22.02 31.84 -18.95
N ARG A 178 -22.08 31.04 -20.01
CA ARG A 178 -22.87 29.80 -20.01
C ARG A 178 -22.18 28.86 -19.03
N GLU A 179 -22.71 28.81 -17.81
CA GLU A 179 -22.39 27.77 -16.85
C GLU A 179 -22.95 26.46 -17.42
N VAL A 180 -22.07 25.63 -17.98
CA VAL A 180 -22.42 24.26 -18.35
C VAL A 180 -22.56 23.50 -17.04
N ARG A 181 -23.79 23.37 -16.54
CA ARG A 181 -24.10 22.39 -15.50
C ARG A 181 -23.99 21.01 -16.15
N PHE A 182 -22.89 20.32 -15.87
CA PHE A 182 -22.82 18.89 -16.13
C PHE A 182 -23.90 18.22 -15.27
N LEU A 183 -24.85 17.54 -15.91
CA LEU A 183 -25.70 16.60 -15.19
C LEU A 183 -24.78 15.52 -14.61
N GLU A 184 -24.98 15.24 -13.32
CA GLU A 184 -24.33 14.13 -12.65
C GLU A 184 -24.68 12.84 -13.40
N LEU A 185 -23.69 12.24 -14.07
CA LEU A 185 -23.87 11.00 -14.78
C LEU A 185 -24.12 9.91 -13.75
N GLN A 186 -25.38 9.47 -13.66
CA GLN A 186 -25.77 8.32 -12.87
C GLN A 186 -24.99 7.11 -13.38
N LYS A 187 -24.20 6.50 -12.51
CA LYS A 187 -23.32 5.36 -12.81
C LYS A 187 -24.18 4.15 -13.16
N ILE A 188 -24.31 3.80 -14.44
CA ILE A 188 -25.06 2.63 -14.89
C ILE A 188 -24.07 1.51 -15.28
N ALA A 189 -24.30 0.32 -14.70
CA ALA A 189 -23.66 -0.99 -14.94
C ALA A 189 -22.27 -1.19 -14.27
N SER A 190 -21.90 -2.35 -13.70
CA SER A 190 -22.40 -3.72 -13.78
C SER A 190 -22.34 -4.44 -12.42
N SER A 191 -23.19 -5.44 -12.29
CA SER A 191 -23.39 -6.35 -11.16
C SER A 191 -22.14 -7.08 -10.64
N SER A 192 -21.80 -6.89 -9.37
CA SER A 192 -21.71 -7.93 -8.31
C SER A 192 -20.96 -7.36 -7.09
N SER A 193 -21.56 -7.51 -5.90
CA SER A 193 -21.08 -7.00 -4.59
C SER A 193 -21.48 -5.56 -4.25
N MET A 194 -22.78 -5.29 -4.26
CA MET A 194 -23.39 -4.10 -3.65
C MET A 194 -24.14 -4.48 -2.38
N ASN A 195 -23.39 -4.78 -1.31
CA ASN A 195 -23.93 -4.89 0.05
C ASN A 195 -23.41 -3.71 0.88
N SER A 196 -23.83 -2.46 0.57
CA SER A 196 -23.76 -1.33 1.53
C SER A 196 -24.33 0.00 1.02
N PHE A 197 -25.22 0.04 0.03
CA PHE A 197 -25.85 1.32 -0.38
C PHE A 197 -27.26 1.46 0.22
N LEU A 198 -27.32 1.72 1.53
CA LEU A 198 -28.42 2.53 2.06
C LEU A 198 -28.07 4.00 1.79
N PRO A 199 -28.95 4.79 1.14
CA PRO A 199 -28.73 6.20 0.92
C PRO A 199 -28.73 6.91 2.28
N GLY A 200 -27.55 7.25 2.80
CA GLY A 200 -27.40 7.98 4.07
C GLY A 200 -26.28 7.52 4.99
N SER A 201 -25.58 6.41 4.71
CA SER A 201 -24.37 6.07 5.48
C SER A 201 -23.18 6.90 4.97
N PRO A 202 -22.40 7.56 5.87
CA PRO A 202 -21.21 8.28 5.44
C PRO A 202 -20.24 7.31 4.78
N VAL A 203 -19.77 7.66 3.59
CA VAL A 203 -18.85 6.79 2.85
C VAL A 203 -17.53 6.69 3.61
N SER A 204 -17.06 5.47 3.84
CA SER A 204 -15.77 5.23 4.52
C SER A 204 -14.63 5.77 3.65
N PRO A 205 -13.74 6.64 4.16
CA PRO A 205 -12.59 7.12 3.40
C PRO A 205 -11.69 5.99 2.87
N MET A 206 -11.63 4.88 3.61
CA MET A 206 -10.90 3.69 3.19
C MET A 206 -11.64 2.93 2.08
N GLY A 207 -12.97 2.84 2.19
CA GLY A 207 -13.83 2.34 1.11
C GLY A 207 -13.64 3.13 -0.18
N ASP A 208 -13.62 4.46 -0.11
CA ASP A 208 -13.44 5.35 -1.26
C ASP A 208 -12.13 5.06 -2.00
N ILE A 209 -10.99 5.04 -1.28
CA ILE A 209 -9.68 4.81 -1.91
C ILE A 209 -9.58 3.40 -2.51
N MET A 210 -10.10 2.38 -1.83
CA MET A 210 -10.04 0.99 -2.30
C MET A 210 -10.95 0.72 -3.51
N GLN A 211 -12.02 1.51 -3.67
CA GLN A 211 -12.92 1.46 -4.82
C GLN A 211 -12.46 2.32 -6.00
N THR A 212 -11.34 3.05 -5.87
CA THR A 212 -10.78 3.77 -7.01
C THR A 212 -10.35 2.80 -8.11
N PRO A 213 -10.57 3.13 -9.40
CA PRO A 213 -10.13 2.29 -10.51
C PRO A 213 -8.62 1.99 -10.47
N GLN A 214 -7.82 2.96 -10.02
CA GLN A 214 -6.37 2.80 -9.88
C GLN A 214 -6.02 1.73 -8.84
N PHE A 215 -6.62 1.78 -7.65
CA PHE A 215 -6.38 0.78 -6.60
C PHE A 215 -6.81 -0.61 -7.07
N GLN A 216 -8.02 -0.73 -7.63
CA GLN A 216 -8.55 -2.01 -8.13
C GLN A 216 -7.68 -2.60 -9.24
N LEU A 217 -7.28 -1.78 -10.22
CA LEU A 217 -6.41 -2.22 -11.31
C LEU A 217 -5.05 -2.69 -10.79
N ARG A 218 -4.46 -1.98 -9.82
CA ARG A 218 -3.17 -2.39 -9.23
C ARG A 218 -3.30 -3.70 -8.45
N ARG A 219 -4.36 -3.84 -7.66
CA ARG A 219 -4.65 -5.08 -6.94
C ARG A 219 -4.80 -6.26 -7.90
N LEU A 220 -5.57 -6.10 -8.98
CA LEU A 220 -5.73 -7.12 -10.02
C LEU A 220 -4.40 -7.45 -10.72
N LYS A 221 -3.60 -6.43 -11.07
CA LYS A 221 -2.26 -6.63 -11.66
C LYS A 221 -1.29 -7.34 -10.71
N LYS A 222 -1.45 -7.18 -9.39
CA LYS A 222 -0.67 -7.92 -8.40
C LYS A 222 -1.12 -9.38 -8.36
N GLN A 223 -2.41 -9.64 -8.22
CA GLN A 223 -2.96 -11.01 -8.25
C GLN A 223 -2.56 -11.79 -9.50
N LEU A 224 -2.62 -11.16 -10.68
CA LEU A 224 -2.22 -11.81 -11.93
C LEU A 224 -0.72 -12.14 -11.96
N ALA A 225 0.12 -11.33 -11.31
CA ALA A 225 1.55 -11.62 -11.21
C ALA A 225 1.80 -12.79 -10.24
N ASP A 226 1.14 -12.76 -9.08
CA ASP A 226 1.25 -13.82 -8.07
C ASP A 226 0.76 -15.18 -8.64
N GLU A 227 -0.32 -15.19 -9.42
CA GLU A 227 -0.85 -16.40 -10.08
C GLU A 227 0.12 -16.95 -11.14
N ARG A 228 0.84 -16.07 -11.85
CA ARG A 228 1.87 -16.47 -12.81
C ARG A 228 3.06 -17.11 -12.11
N GLU A 229 3.54 -16.50 -11.01
CA GLU A 229 4.63 -17.06 -10.19
C GLU A 229 4.24 -18.44 -9.66
N ASN A 230 3.04 -18.58 -9.10
CA ASN A 230 2.51 -19.87 -8.61
C ASN A 230 2.43 -20.94 -9.71
N ARG A 231 1.99 -20.57 -10.91
CA ARG A 231 1.97 -21.49 -12.06
C ARG A 231 3.38 -21.93 -12.46
N ASP A 232 4.33 -21.00 -12.52
CA ASP A 232 5.70 -21.28 -12.93
C ASP A 232 6.41 -22.19 -11.90
N GLU A 233 6.14 -22.00 -10.60
CA GLU A 233 6.61 -22.88 -9.51
C GLU A 233 6.03 -24.30 -9.64
N LEU A 234 4.72 -24.43 -9.86
CA LEU A 234 4.08 -25.73 -10.09
C LEU A 234 4.61 -26.43 -11.35
N GLU A 235 4.91 -25.70 -12.41
CA GLU A 235 5.53 -26.26 -13.62
C GLU A 235 6.92 -26.83 -13.31
N LEU A 236 7.72 -26.10 -12.52
CA LEU A 236 9.04 -26.56 -12.08
C LEU A 236 8.93 -27.86 -11.25
N GLU A 237 8.07 -27.89 -10.23
CA GLU A 237 7.84 -29.07 -9.39
C GLU A 237 7.37 -30.29 -10.20
N LEU A 238 6.52 -30.07 -11.21
CA LEU A 238 6.07 -31.13 -12.12
C LEU A 238 7.21 -31.68 -12.97
N THR A 239 8.09 -30.82 -13.48
CA THR A 239 9.27 -31.27 -14.23
C THR A 239 10.24 -32.06 -13.35
N GLU A 240 10.45 -31.63 -12.11
CA GLU A 240 11.31 -32.33 -11.15
C GLU A 240 10.70 -33.69 -10.73
N ASN A 241 9.40 -33.74 -10.45
CA ASN A 241 8.72 -35.00 -10.15
C ASN A 241 8.78 -35.99 -11.31
N ARG A 242 8.56 -35.53 -12.55
CA ARG A 242 8.69 -36.39 -13.74
C ARG A 242 10.10 -36.97 -13.85
N LYS A 243 11.13 -36.16 -13.61
CA LYS A 243 12.53 -36.61 -13.60
C LYS A 243 12.77 -37.67 -12.52
N LEU A 244 12.31 -37.43 -11.29
CA LEU A 244 12.44 -38.39 -10.18
C LEU A 244 11.73 -39.72 -10.46
N ILE A 245 10.56 -39.71 -11.11
CA ILE A 245 9.85 -40.93 -11.51
C ILE A 245 10.65 -41.71 -12.56
N THR A 246 11.22 -41.02 -13.55
CA THR A 246 12.06 -41.68 -14.57
C THR A 246 13.34 -42.28 -13.99
N GLU A 247 13.93 -41.65 -12.97
CA GLU A 247 15.14 -42.14 -12.29
C GLU A 247 14.84 -43.31 -11.32
N LYS A 248 13.66 -43.33 -10.67
CA LYS A 248 13.23 -44.44 -9.78
C LYS A 248 12.65 -45.65 -10.52
N GLY A 249 12.33 -45.50 -11.81
CA GLY A 249 11.81 -46.57 -12.66
C GLY A 249 12.90 -47.38 -13.38
N GLN A 250 14.17 -47.01 -13.23
CA GLN A 250 15.36 -47.80 -13.62
C GLN A 250 15.89 -48.60 -12.44
#